data_AF-A0A8H7Y508-F1
#
_entry.id   AF-A0A8H7Y508-F1
#
_cell.length_a   1.000
_cell.length_b   1.000
_cell.length_c   1.000
_cell.angle_alpha   90.00
_cell.angle_beta   90.00
_cell.angle_gamma   90.00
#
_symmetry.space_group_name_H-M   'P 1'
#
loop_
_entity.id
_entity.type
_entity.pdbx_description
1 polymer ?
#
loop_
_entity_poly.entity_id
_entity_poly.type
_entity_poly.pdbx_seq_one_letter_code
_entity_poly.pdbx_strand_id
1 'polypeptide(L)'
;MHESTYRLAIVIRVLIALFTRTFFQPDEYFQSLEPAHNLVFGYGHLTWEWTVLRPIRSFIYPAINVPVYWLLKVSGLVEARLVGDYFLILCPKVLHGSLAACTDIYIGDIARRTLGSDYETTAVRFYAQAYCDILI
;
A
#
# COMPACT_ATOMS: atom_id res chain seq x y z
N MET A 1 -17.17 15.53 14.40
CA MET A 1 -17.73 14.54 13.45
C MET A 1 -16.74 14.04 12.40
N HIS A 2 -15.55 14.67 12.22
CA HIS A 2 -14.55 14.21 11.23
C HIS A 2 -13.64 13.08 11.74
N GLU A 3 -13.23 13.12 13.00
CA GLU A 3 -12.23 12.20 13.51
C GLU A 3 -12.70 10.74 13.51
N SER A 4 -13.98 10.50 13.86
CA SER A 4 -14.61 9.17 13.79
C SER A 4 -14.65 8.63 12.36
N THR A 5 -14.91 9.48 11.38
CA THR A 5 -15.01 9.11 9.95
C THR A 5 -13.64 8.78 9.37
N TYR A 6 -12.61 9.55 9.72
CA TYR A 6 -11.24 9.27 9.27
C TYR A 6 -10.69 7.97 9.84
N ARG A 7 -10.91 7.73 11.15
CA ARG A 7 -10.55 6.45 11.77
C ARG A 7 -11.27 5.28 11.11
N LEU A 8 -12.57 5.43 10.82
CA LEU A 8 -13.36 4.42 10.14
C LEU A 8 -12.82 4.13 8.73
N ALA A 9 -12.46 5.16 7.95
CA ALA A 9 -11.89 5.01 6.61
C ALA A 9 -10.57 4.21 6.64
N ILE A 10 -9.67 4.54 7.57
CA ILE A 10 -8.40 3.81 7.76
C ILE A 10 -8.67 2.36 8.13
N VAL A 11 -9.51 2.10 9.13
CA VAL A 11 -9.82 0.74 9.57
C VAL A 11 -10.42 -0.07 8.44
N ILE A 12 -11.41 0.46 7.73
CA ILE A 12 -12.05 -0.24 6.60
C ILE A 12 -11.03 -0.56 5.51
N ARG A 13 -10.25 0.42 5.05
CA ARG A 13 -9.27 0.21 3.95
C ARG A 13 -8.15 -0.75 4.33
N VAL A 14 -7.65 -0.67 5.57
CA VAL A 14 -6.66 -1.62 6.06
C VAL A 14 -7.26 -3.02 6.12
N LEU A 15 -8.45 -3.19 6.71
CA LEU A 15 -9.09 -4.51 6.77
C LEU A 15 -9.30 -5.09 5.38
N ILE A 16 -9.79 -4.30 4.42
CA ILE A 16 -9.94 -4.77 3.03
C ILE A 16 -8.57 -5.22 2.48
N ALA A 17 -7.52 -4.41 2.60
CA ALA A 17 -6.18 -4.78 2.13
C ALA A 17 -5.64 -6.08 2.78
N LEU A 18 -5.93 -6.30 4.06
CA LEU A 18 -5.52 -7.50 4.78
C LEU A 18 -6.29 -8.76 4.34
N PHE A 19 -7.59 -8.64 4.11
CA PHE A 19 -8.45 -9.75 3.71
C PHE A 19 -8.39 -10.07 2.22
N THR A 20 -7.94 -9.13 1.38
CA THR A 20 -7.70 -9.41 -0.04
C THR A 20 -6.58 -10.43 -0.21
N ARG A 21 -6.87 -11.53 -0.92
CA ARG A 21 -5.94 -12.64 -1.18
C ARG A 21 -5.52 -12.74 -2.65
N THR A 22 -6.26 -12.10 -3.54
CA THR A 22 -6.05 -12.07 -4.99
C THR A 22 -5.26 -10.84 -5.36
N PHE A 23 -4.54 -10.89 -6.49
CA PHE A 23 -3.87 -9.71 -7.03
C PHE A 23 -4.52 -9.28 -8.34
N PHE A 24 -4.71 -7.98 -8.55
CA PHE A 24 -5.22 -7.46 -9.83
C PHE A 24 -4.13 -7.53 -10.91
N GLN A 25 -2.92 -7.06 -10.57
CA GLN A 25 -1.74 -7.09 -11.43
C GLN A 25 -0.56 -7.69 -10.64
N PRO A 26 -0.31 -9.01 -10.76
CA PRO A 26 0.69 -9.69 -9.94
C PRO A 26 2.13 -9.25 -10.26
N ASP A 27 2.39 -8.79 -11.48
CA ASP A 27 3.70 -8.26 -11.88
C ASP A 27 3.99 -6.92 -11.21
N GLU A 28 3.03 -6.00 -11.16
CA GLU A 28 3.18 -4.72 -10.44
C GLU A 28 3.40 -4.94 -8.94
N TYR A 29 2.66 -5.90 -8.36
CA TYR A 29 2.84 -6.29 -6.97
C TYR A 29 4.26 -6.77 -6.71
N PHE A 30 4.76 -7.72 -7.52
CA PHE A 30 6.12 -8.24 -7.41
C PHE A 30 7.18 -7.14 -7.60
N GLN A 31 7.04 -6.31 -8.64
CA GLN A 31 7.98 -5.22 -8.95
C GLN A 31 8.00 -4.10 -7.91
N SER A 32 6.99 -4.01 -7.05
CA SER A 32 6.96 -3.02 -5.96
C SER A 32 7.58 -3.52 -4.66
N LEU A 33 7.39 -4.81 -4.33
CA LEU A 33 7.82 -5.39 -3.06
C LEU A 33 9.19 -6.05 -3.14
N GLU A 34 9.46 -6.81 -4.19
CA GLU A 34 10.68 -7.61 -4.28
C GLU A 34 11.94 -6.74 -4.41
N PRO A 35 11.97 -5.67 -5.22
CA PRO A 35 13.14 -4.78 -5.26
C PRO A 35 13.39 -4.08 -3.93
N ALA A 36 12.32 -3.71 -3.20
CA ALA A 36 12.43 -3.11 -1.87
C ALA A 36 12.96 -4.11 -0.84
N HIS A 37 12.49 -5.36 -0.89
CA HIS A 37 13.00 -6.45 -0.06
C HIS A 37 14.48 -6.73 -0.37
N ASN A 38 14.85 -6.84 -1.65
CA ASN A 38 16.23 -7.06 -2.08
C ASN A 38 17.17 -5.96 -1.59
N LEU A 39 16.72 -4.70 -1.63
CA LEU A 39 17.51 -3.57 -1.13
C LEU A 39 17.78 -3.65 0.39
N VAL A 40 16.83 -4.15 1.19
CA VAL A 40 16.95 -4.20 2.66
C VAL A 40 17.68 -5.47 3.13
N PHE A 41 17.36 -6.62 2.54
CA PHE A 41 17.85 -7.91 2.99
C PHE A 41 19.04 -8.44 2.17
N GLY A 42 19.26 -7.93 0.97
CA GLY A 42 20.37 -8.32 0.09
C GLY A 42 20.15 -9.63 -0.66
N TYR A 43 18.96 -10.23 -0.59
CA TYR A 43 18.58 -11.44 -1.32
C TYR A 43 17.20 -11.30 -1.96
N GLY A 44 16.91 -12.15 -2.94
CA GLY A 44 15.65 -12.11 -3.70
C GLY A 44 15.88 -12.17 -5.22
N HIS A 45 14.78 -12.16 -5.98
CA HIS A 45 14.77 -12.27 -7.43
C HIS A 45 14.40 -10.93 -8.08
N LEU A 46 15.39 -10.24 -8.64
CA LEU A 46 15.16 -9.05 -9.45
C LEU A 46 14.79 -9.44 -10.88
N THR A 47 13.79 -8.75 -11.47
CA THR A 47 13.49 -8.89 -12.90
C THR A 47 14.56 -8.22 -13.75
N TRP A 48 14.62 -8.58 -15.03
CA TRP A 48 15.60 -8.03 -15.98
C TRP A 48 15.59 -6.49 -16.07
N GLU A 49 14.45 -5.85 -15.78
CA GLU A 49 14.28 -4.40 -15.78
C GLU A 49 15.10 -3.69 -14.68
N TRP A 50 15.46 -4.41 -13.61
CA TRP A 50 16.27 -3.91 -12.49
C TRP A 50 17.75 -4.28 -12.61
N THR A 51 18.09 -5.32 -13.41
CA THR A 51 19.47 -5.79 -13.56
C THR A 51 20.27 -5.06 -14.64
N VAL A 52 19.60 -4.28 -15.49
CA VAL A 52 20.25 -3.44 -16.50
C VAL A 52 21.03 -2.29 -15.84
N LEU A 53 22.12 -1.84 -16.47
CA LEU A 53 22.98 -0.74 -15.98
C LEU A 53 22.22 0.55 -15.63
N ARG A 54 21.09 0.79 -16.31
CA ARG A 54 20.14 1.86 -15.99
C ARG A 54 18.75 1.24 -15.85
N PRO A 55 18.19 1.13 -14.63
CA PRO A 55 16.85 0.62 -14.43
C PRO A 55 15.83 1.43 -15.26
N ILE A 56 14.94 0.72 -15.94
CA ILE A 56 13.91 1.35 -16.80
C ILE A 56 12.74 1.83 -15.94
N ARG A 57 12.52 1.19 -14.78
CA ARG A 57 11.45 1.50 -13.84
C ARG A 57 11.87 2.58 -12.84
N SER A 58 10.90 3.37 -12.40
CA SER A 58 11.10 4.34 -11.32
C SER A 58 11.32 3.62 -10.00
N PHE A 59 12.38 4.00 -9.28
CA PHE A 59 12.67 3.46 -7.96
C PHE A 59 11.75 4.02 -6.86
N ILE A 60 11.00 5.09 -7.15
CA ILE A 60 10.20 5.81 -6.15
C ILE A 60 9.14 4.90 -5.54
N TYR A 61 8.45 4.12 -6.37
CA TYR A 61 7.34 3.30 -5.89
C TYR A 61 7.83 2.14 -4.99
N PRO A 62 8.85 1.35 -5.38
CA PRO A 62 9.44 0.37 -4.45
C PRO A 62 10.04 1.01 -3.19
N ALA A 63 10.64 2.21 -3.29
CA ALA A 63 11.25 2.88 -2.15
C ALA A 63 10.26 3.18 -1.01
N ILE A 64 8.97 3.31 -1.29
CA ILE A 64 7.92 3.50 -0.26
C ILE A 64 7.84 2.30 0.70
N ASN A 65 8.17 1.09 0.23
CA ASN A 65 8.14 -0.14 1.04
C ASN A 65 9.42 -0.38 1.84
N VAL A 66 10.52 0.29 1.50
CA VAL A 66 11.85 0.10 2.13
C VAL A 66 11.83 0.39 3.65
N PRO A 67 11.21 1.50 4.14
CA PRO A 67 11.15 1.77 5.58
C PRO A 67 10.44 0.66 6.36
N VAL A 68 9.39 0.07 5.78
CA VAL A 68 8.64 -1.02 6.41
C VAL A 68 9.53 -2.25 6.61
N TYR A 69 10.24 -2.67 5.55
CA TYR A 69 11.16 -3.79 5.64
C TYR A 69 12.36 -3.51 6.54
N TRP A 70 12.88 -2.28 6.53
CA TRP A 70 13.98 -1.89 7.41
C TRP A 70 13.57 -1.95 8.89
N LEU A 71 12.38 -1.46 9.24
CA LEU A 71 11.82 -1.57 10.59
C LEU A 71 11.63 -3.03 11.01
N LEU A 72 11.12 -3.88 10.11
CA LEU A 72 11.00 -5.33 10.34
C LEU A 72 12.36 -6.00 10.59
N LYS A 73 13.39 -5.59 9.83
CA LYS A 73 14.75 -6.11 10.01
C LYS A 73 15.36 -5.69 11.35
N VAL A 74 15.28 -4.41 11.72
CA VAL A 74 15.85 -3.88 12.97
C VAL A 74 15.14 -4.43 14.21
N SER A 75 13.84 -4.67 14.11
CA SER A 75 13.06 -5.23 15.21
C SER A 75 13.27 -6.73 15.44
N GLY A 76 13.99 -7.43 14.55
CA GLY A 76 14.27 -8.87 14.67
C GLY A 76 13.06 -9.77 14.43
N LEU A 77 11.88 -9.22 14.12
CA LEU A 77 10.65 -10.02 13.91
C LEU A 77 10.74 -10.94 12.68
N VAL A 78 11.65 -10.66 11.75
CA VAL A 78 11.90 -11.47 10.55
C VAL A 78 12.55 -12.81 10.90
N GLU A 79 13.32 -12.90 11.99
CA GLU A 79 14.06 -14.11 12.38
C GLU A 79 13.14 -15.22 12.94
N ALA A 80 11.94 -14.84 13.39
CA ALA A 80 10.90 -15.78 13.80
C ALA A 80 10.30 -16.44 12.56
N ARG A 81 10.99 -17.43 11.95
CA ARG A 81 10.63 -18.11 10.68
C ARG A 81 9.13 -18.31 10.41
N LEU A 82 8.35 -18.71 11.41
CA LEU A 82 6.91 -18.95 11.26
C LEU A 82 6.05 -17.69 11.24
N VAL A 83 6.50 -16.59 11.83
CA VAL A 83 5.74 -15.33 11.98
C VAL A 83 6.31 -14.22 11.08
N GLY A 84 7.61 -14.24 10.82
CA GLY A 84 8.33 -13.28 9.99
C GLY A 84 7.78 -13.22 8.56
N ASP A 85 7.50 -14.38 7.95
CA ASP A 85 6.92 -14.47 6.60
C ASP A 85 5.54 -13.78 6.53
N TYR A 86 4.72 -13.92 7.57
CA TYR A 86 3.44 -13.22 7.64
C TYR A 86 3.63 -11.71 7.77
N PHE A 87 4.58 -11.24 8.56
CA PHE A 87 4.85 -9.80 8.69
C PHE A 87 5.36 -9.17 7.40
N LEU A 88 6.21 -9.89 6.63
CA LEU A 88 6.67 -9.44 5.32
C LEU A 88 5.52 -9.20 4.34
N ILE A 89 4.44 -9.98 4.44
CA ILE A 89 3.24 -9.82 3.59
C ILE A 89 2.27 -8.79 4.19
N LEU A 90 2.07 -8.81 5.52
CA LEU A 90 1.04 -8.01 6.19
C LEU A 90 1.42 -6.54 6.27
N CYS A 91 2.68 -6.21 6.58
CA CYS A 91 3.09 -4.83 6.81
C CYS A 91 2.97 -3.95 5.56
N PRO A 92 3.39 -4.39 4.35
CA PRO A 92 3.11 -3.64 3.13
C PRO A 92 1.61 -3.45 2.88
N LYS A 93 0.78 -4.46 3.15
CA LYS A 93 -0.69 -4.34 3.02
C LYS A 93 -1.28 -3.29 3.94
N VAL A 94 -0.78 -3.19 5.18
CA VAL A 94 -1.19 -2.12 6.11
C VAL A 94 -0.77 -0.75 5.58
N LEU A 95 0.46 -0.63 5.04
CA LEU A 95 0.93 0.61 4.44
C LEU A 95 0.04 1.05 3.27
N HIS A 96 -0.16 0.17 2.28
CA HIS A 96 -0.97 0.49 1.11
C HIS A 96 -2.44 0.73 1.46
N GLY A 97 -3.01 -0.03 2.41
CA GLY A 97 -4.36 0.23 2.93
C GLY A 97 -4.47 1.58 3.62
N SER A 98 -3.44 2.00 4.35
CA SER A 98 -3.40 3.34 4.98
C SER A 98 -3.27 4.45 3.95
N LEU A 99 -2.44 4.27 2.92
CA LEU A 99 -2.31 5.23 1.81
C LEU A 99 -3.64 5.37 1.04
N ALA A 100 -4.34 4.26 0.77
CA ALA A 100 -5.66 4.27 0.15
C ALA A 100 -6.71 5.00 1.02
N ALA A 101 -6.64 4.86 2.35
CA ALA A 101 -7.50 5.62 3.25
C ALA A 101 -7.19 7.12 3.21
N CYS A 102 -5.91 7.51 3.17
CA CYS A 102 -5.52 8.90 3.04
C CYS A 102 -6.08 9.50 1.74
N THR A 103 -5.99 8.78 0.61
CA THR A 103 -6.54 9.27 -0.65
C THR A 103 -8.05 9.49 -0.58
N ASP A 104 -8.82 8.58 0.04
CA ASP A 104 -10.27 8.76 0.22
C ASP A 104 -10.60 10.02 1.03
N ILE A 105 -9.86 10.24 2.11
CA ILE A 105 -10.03 11.39 3.00
C ILE A 105 -9.74 12.69 2.25
N TYR A 106 -8.60 12.76 1.57
CA TYR A 106 -8.21 13.97 0.83
C TYR A 106 -9.13 14.24 -0.35
N ILE A 107 -9.65 13.22 -1.02
CA ILE A 107 -10.66 13.39 -2.09
C ILE A 107 -11.95 13.98 -1.52
N GLY A 108 -12.41 13.49 -0.37
CA GLY A 108 -13.56 14.07 0.33
C GLY A 108 -13.34 15.55 0.69
N ASP A 109 -12.15 15.87 1.23
CA ASP A 109 -11.78 17.24 1.58
C ASP A 109 -11.68 18.16 0.36
N ILE A 110 -11.12 17.68 -0.76
CA ILE A 110 -11.04 18.43 -2.01
C ILE A 110 -12.44 18.66 -2.57
N ALA A 111 -13.28 17.62 -2.66
CA ALA A 111 -14.65 17.72 -3.15
C ALA A 111 -15.48 18.72 -2.34
N ARG A 112 -15.33 18.70 -1.01
CA ARG A 112 -15.98 19.69 -0.12
C ARG A 112 -15.56 21.11 -0.47
N ARG A 113 -14.26 21.35 -0.69
CA ARG A 113 -13.70 22.69 -0.97
C ARG A 113 -14.08 23.22 -2.34
N THR A 114 -14.28 22.35 -3.34
CA THR A 114 -14.53 22.76 -4.73
C THR A 114 -16.00 22.73 -5.12
N LEU A 115 -16.75 21.72 -4.67
CA LEU A 115 -18.15 21.47 -5.08
C LEU A 115 -19.16 21.82 -3.97
N GLY A 116 -18.71 21.93 -2.72
CA GLY A 116 -19.57 22.16 -1.55
C GLY A 116 -19.82 20.88 -0.74
N SER A 117 -20.39 21.04 0.47
CA SER A 117 -20.55 19.96 1.46
C SER A 117 -21.46 18.81 1.01
N ASP A 118 -22.39 19.08 0.09
CA ASP A 118 -23.40 18.10 -0.31
C ASP A 118 -22.83 17.01 -1.22
N TYR A 119 -21.69 17.28 -1.88
CA TYR A 119 -21.06 16.37 -2.85
C TYR A 119 -19.95 15.51 -2.27
N GLU A 120 -19.53 15.75 -1.01
CA GLU A 120 -18.45 15.01 -0.35
C GLU A 120 -18.72 13.50 -0.33
N THR A 121 -19.88 13.12 0.20
CA THR A 121 -20.23 11.70 0.39
C THR A 121 -20.34 10.98 -0.95
N THR A 122 -20.86 11.67 -1.97
CA THR A 122 -21.02 11.14 -3.31
C THR A 122 -19.66 10.95 -3.99
N ALA A 123 -18.76 11.93 -3.91
CA ALA A 123 -17.41 11.86 -4.47
C ALA A 123 -16.60 10.69 -3.88
N VAL A 124 -16.62 10.53 -2.55
CA VAL A 124 -15.93 9.43 -1.88
C VAL A 124 -16.52 8.08 -2.27
N ARG A 125 -17.85 7.95 -2.38
CA ARG A 125 -18.50 6.69 -2.81
C ARG A 125 -18.15 6.30 -4.25
N PHE A 126 -18.16 7.26 -5.17
CA PHE A 126 -17.76 7.01 -6.55
C PHE A 126 -16.29 6.57 -6.64
N TYR A 127 -15.41 7.26 -5.91
CA TYR A 127 -14.00 6.90 -5.88
C TYR A 127 -13.77 5.53 -5.25
N ALA A 128 -14.40 5.24 -4.11
CA ALA A 128 -14.29 3.95 -3.43
C ALA A 128 -14.79 2.79 -4.29
N GLN A 129 -15.90 2.98 -5.03
CA GLN A 129 -16.41 1.99 -5.98
C GLN A 129 -15.43 1.73 -7.13
N ALA A 130 -14.84 2.78 -7.72
CA ALA A 130 -13.90 2.65 -8.82
C ALA A 130 -12.59 1.94 -8.43
N TYR A 131 -12.18 2.06 -7.17
CA TYR A 131 -10.96 1.43 -6.64
C TYR A 131 -11.18 0.08 -5.95
N CYS A 132 -12.44 -0.36 -5.78
CA CYS A 132 -12.75 -1.70 -5.28
C CYS A 132 -12.17 -2.78 -6.22
N ASP A 133 -12.05 -2.45 -7.51
CA ASP A 133 -11.53 -3.34 -8.55
C ASP A 133 -9.99 -3.35 -8.65
N ILE A 134 -9.30 -2.37 -8.05
CA ILE A 134 -7.83 -2.16 -8.14
C ILE A 134 -7.13 -2.49 -6.80
N LEU A 135 -7.82 -3.19 -5.90
CA LEU A 135 -7.27 -3.54 -4.59
C LEU A 135 -6.29 -4.72 -4.72
N ILE A 136 -5.01 -4.35 -4.91
CA ILE A 136 -3.74 -5.07 -4.68
C ILE A 136 -3.78 -6.54 -5.02
#